data_AF-A0AAW3PLD8-F1
#
_entry.id   AF-A0AAW3PLD8-F1
#
_cell.length_a   1.000
_cell.length_b   1.000
_cell.length_c   1.000
_cell.angle_alpha   90.00
_cell.angle_beta   90.00
_cell.angle_gamma   90.00
#
_symmetry.space_group_name_H-M   'P 1'
#
loop_
_entity.id
_entity.type
_entity.pdbx_description
1 polymer ?
#
loop_
_entity_poly.entity_id
_entity_poly.type
_entity_poly.pdbx_seq_one_letter_code
_entity_poly.pdbx_strand_id
1 'polypeptide(L)'
;MMRAVVERFVEQSPMAIMTRLVLQCALHDDWLDTAVDADGEPGDEPIREALFALAVDALAAIAARARAPSDTSGVAPTGVGAAVAALHDGMSRLRAGWGRALVRDSAELLLPIATVRADECGFGGMRLRVLDGAGGACAPGLAACDCGRACDDPVRDGGVGAVGAGTRVLPVFDPDLGLIVDLLPVERGRQHARALVAALLETVRPGELWIIDGRFDTDTMLSSWPRRGGALILREYARASVCRPLGEWHRAGMFDGGVVREQPVGMTGDGGTHDVLRRIEWRRAAVDGEPGDTVTLLTDLPPAQFDAVRIVQLSCRRWRDALPLPLEPVLEGAPFGDAPARASLLACGIAALAYNAFSVMMLVVGAALDLDVRDAERLPSHIADGVASIYAGMMIALPPDWWRRYDQLPATTLGQIVRLLAVHVDPRSERRRRRDNRLSAKSQALLRAATLERLLHDDGDDAAANVFSLRTIAMATRDFSSNPSKALRHAGEALVMVTKYNRPIALLVSIDDWNRLLGEVRETSLTRLTFDCAMTPQGTRAVGLSESSLA
;
A
#
# COMPACT_ATOMS: atom_id res chain seq x y z
N MET A 1 -6.05 5.11 -34.24
CA MET A 1 -4.66 5.48 -33.90
C MET A 1 -4.38 5.24 -32.42
N MET A 2 -5.18 5.80 -31.50
CA MET A 2 -5.00 5.66 -30.05
C MET A 2 -4.96 4.21 -29.54
N ARG A 3 -5.88 3.35 -30.00
CA ARG A 3 -5.89 1.91 -29.66
C ARG A 3 -4.54 1.22 -29.89
N ALA A 4 -3.90 1.47 -31.04
CA ALA A 4 -2.64 0.84 -31.39
C ALA A 4 -1.46 1.36 -30.55
N VAL A 5 -1.53 2.61 -30.09
CA VAL A 5 -0.54 3.19 -29.17
C VAL A 5 -0.65 2.52 -27.80
N VAL A 6 -1.86 2.44 -27.25
CA VAL A 6 -2.11 1.79 -25.94
C VAL A 6 -1.76 0.31 -25.98
N GLU A 7 -2.12 -0.41 -27.07
CA GLU A 7 -1.76 -1.82 -27.27
C GLU A 7 -0.25 -2.05 -27.18
N ARG A 8 0.57 -1.20 -27.80
CA ARG A 8 2.03 -1.30 -27.71
C ARG A 8 2.53 -1.09 -26.29
N PHE A 9 1.94 -0.16 -25.53
CA PHE A 9 2.32 0.02 -24.13
C PHE A 9 1.90 -1.17 -23.26
N VAL A 10 0.70 -1.75 -23.46
CA VAL A 10 0.28 -2.97 -22.75
C VAL A 10 1.22 -4.14 -23.04
N GLU A 11 1.73 -4.25 -24.26
CA GLU A 11 2.65 -5.31 -24.64
C GLU A 11 4.08 -5.09 -24.14
N GLN A 12 4.60 -3.86 -24.22
CA GLN A 12 6.02 -3.57 -23.99
C GLN A 12 6.31 -3.08 -22.56
N SER A 13 5.41 -2.28 -21.99
CA SER A 13 5.56 -1.73 -20.64
C SER A 13 4.20 -1.53 -19.95
N PRO A 14 3.48 -2.62 -19.61
CA PRO A 14 2.22 -2.53 -18.88
C PRO A 14 2.40 -1.83 -17.52
N MET A 15 3.59 -1.95 -16.92
CA MET A 15 3.98 -1.26 -15.69
C MET A 15 3.92 0.27 -15.80
N ALA A 16 4.23 0.88 -16.95
CA ALA A 16 4.11 2.33 -17.10
C ALA A 16 2.64 2.80 -17.03
N ILE A 17 1.72 2.06 -17.67
CA ILE A 17 0.28 2.31 -17.58
C ILE A 17 -0.19 2.08 -16.14
N MET A 18 0.23 0.98 -15.50
CA MET A 18 -0.12 0.69 -14.11
C MET A 18 0.33 1.80 -13.16
N THR A 19 1.57 2.30 -13.30
CA THR A 19 2.06 3.41 -12.47
C THR A 19 1.17 4.64 -12.62
N ARG A 20 0.82 5.02 -13.85
CA ARG A 20 -0.08 6.15 -14.09
C ARG A 20 -1.45 5.95 -13.43
N LEU A 21 -2.08 4.79 -13.61
CA LEU A 21 -3.40 4.51 -13.05
C LEU A 21 -3.38 4.40 -11.53
N VAL A 22 -2.37 3.75 -10.93
CA VAL A 22 -2.25 3.62 -9.47
C VAL A 22 -1.96 4.97 -8.85
N LEU A 23 -1.13 5.81 -9.47
CA LEU A 23 -0.88 7.17 -9.02
C LEU A 23 -2.14 8.05 -9.12
N GLN A 24 -2.94 7.91 -10.19
CA GLN A 24 -4.26 8.55 -10.28
C GLN A 24 -5.22 8.05 -9.20
N CYS A 25 -5.19 6.76 -8.85
CA CYS A 25 -5.98 6.25 -7.72
C CYS A 25 -5.53 6.85 -6.39
N ALA A 26 -4.21 6.96 -6.20
CA ALA A 26 -3.58 7.40 -4.95
C ALA A 26 -3.74 8.89 -4.69
N LEU A 27 -4.22 9.66 -5.67
CA LEU A 27 -4.56 11.06 -5.53
C LEU A 27 -6.05 11.24 -5.77
N HIS A 28 -6.75 11.73 -4.76
CA HIS A 28 -8.05 12.34 -4.95
C HIS A 28 -7.84 13.84 -4.95
N ASP A 29 -8.32 14.54 -5.98
CA ASP A 29 -8.94 15.87 -5.82
C ASP A 29 -9.09 16.60 -7.16
N ASP A 30 -10.30 17.12 -7.38
CA ASP A 30 -10.65 18.01 -8.50
C ASP A 30 -9.87 19.34 -8.46
N TRP A 31 -9.32 19.75 -7.31
CA TRP A 31 -8.68 21.05 -7.15
C TRP A 31 -7.25 21.12 -7.73
N LEU A 32 -6.55 19.99 -7.85
CA LEU A 32 -5.19 19.91 -8.40
C LEU A 32 -5.10 20.46 -9.83
N ASP A 33 -6.24 20.53 -10.51
CA ASP A 33 -6.37 21.04 -11.88
C ASP A 33 -6.89 22.46 -11.92
N THR A 34 -7.79 22.85 -10.99
CA THR A 34 -8.36 24.21 -10.93
C THR A 34 -7.37 25.28 -10.52
N ALA A 35 -6.27 24.93 -9.83
CA ALA A 35 -5.23 25.88 -9.41
C ALA A 35 -4.42 26.47 -10.57
N VAL A 36 -4.51 25.88 -11.77
CA VAL A 36 -3.80 26.34 -12.97
C VAL A 36 -4.57 27.46 -13.69
N ASP A 37 -5.90 27.45 -13.60
CA ASP A 37 -6.77 28.36 -14.39
C ASP A 37 -6.86 29.79 -13.84
N ALA A 38 -6.46 30.03 -12.59
CA ALA A 38 -6.61 31.34 -11.95
C ALA A 38 -5.37 32.25 -12.08
N ASP A 39 -4.15 31.70 -12.12
CA ASP A 39 -2.89 32.49 -12.00
C ASP A 39 -1.69 31.95 -12.84
N GLY A 40 -1.83 30.90 -13.66
CA GLY A 40 -0.70 30.27 -14.36
C GLY A 40 -0.27 30.95 -15.68
N GLU A 41 1.05 31.14 -15.88
CA GLU A 41 1.61 31.44 -17.21
C GLU A 41 1.39 30.23 -18.16
N PRO A 42 1.24 30.42 -19.48
CA PRO A 42 0.90 29.36 -20.45
C PRO A 42 1.98 28.28 -20.69
N GLY A 43 2.89 28.05 -19.73
CA GLY A 43 3.95 27.05 -19.77
C GLY A 43 4.18 26.29 -18.45
N ASP A 44 3.39 26.53 -17.39
CA ASP A 44 3.54 25.80 -16.13
C ASP A 44 2.95 24.38 -16.24
N GLU A 45 3.73 23.38 -15.86
CA GLU A 45 3.26 21.99 -15.75
C GLU A 45 2.21 21.89 -14.63
N PRO A 46 1.04 21.25 -14.88
CA PRO A 46 0.02 21.10 -13.85
C PRO A 46 0.58 20.37 -12.63
N ILE A 47 0.23 20.84 -11.42
CA ILE A 47 0.71 20.34 -10.12
C ILE A 47 0.65 18.81 -10.04
N ARG A 48 -0.43 18.23 -10.57
CA ARG A 48 -0.64 16.78 -10.65
C ARG A 48 0.46 16.05 -11.42
N GLU A 49 0.79 16.52 -12.62
CA GLU A 49 1.75 15.86 -13.50
C GLU A 49 3.18 16.04 -12.97
N ALA A 50 3.50 17.23 -12.43
CA ALA A 50 4.75 17.45 -11.72
C ALA A 50 4.92 16.50 -10.52
N LEU A 51 3.86 16.30 -9.73
CA LEU A 51 3.88 15.37 -8.60
C LEU A 51 4.04 13.91 -9.06
N PHE A 52 3.42 13.51 -10.17
CA PHE A 52 3.60 12.17 -10.73
C PHE A 52 4.98 11.93 -11.33
N ALA A 53 5.57 12.92 -12.01
CA ALA A 53 6.93 12.85 -12.48
C ALA A 53 7.91 12.61 -11.32
N LEU A 54 7.77 13.40 -10.24
CA LEU A 54 8.57 13.23 -9.02
C LEU A 54 8.32 11.88 -8.33
N ALA A 55 7.09 11.39 -8.31
CA ALA A 55 6.78 10.07 -7.76
C ALA A 55 7.41 8.93 -8.58
N VAL A 56 7.47 9.07 -9.91
CA VAL A 56 8.16 8.12 -10.80
C VAL A 56 9.67 8.12 -10.54
N ASP A 57 10.28 9.29 -10.36
CA ASP A 57 11.70 9.40 -9.99
C ASP A 57 11.97 8.75 -8.62
N ALA A 58 11.08 8.96 -7.65
CA ALA A 58 11.17 8.31 -6.34
C ALA A 58 11.01 6.78 -6.41
N LEU A 59 10.13 6.27 -7.29
CA LEU A 59 9.97 4.83 -7.52
C LEU A 59 11.30 4.20 -7.98
N ALA A 60 12.00 4.84 -8.92
CA ALA A 60 13.30 4.39 -9.39
C ALA A 60 14.35 4.37 -8.27
N ALA A 61 14.39 5.41 -7.42
CA ALA A 61 15.28 5.48 -6.27
C ALA A 61 14.98 4.39 -5.22
N ILE A 62 13.71 4.10 -4.96
CA ILE A 62 13.29 3.03 -4.05
C ILE A 62 13.75 1.66 -4.56
N ALA A 63 13.56 1.38 -5.86
CA ALA A 63 14.00 0.13 -6.46
C ALA A 63 15.53 -0.03 -6.48
N ALA A 64 16.27 1.07 -6.67
CA ALA A 64 17.73 1.06 -6.57
C ALA A 64 18.21 0.68 -5.16
N ARG A 65 17.61 1.25 -4.11
CA ARG A 65 17.91 0.88 -2.72
C ARG A 65 17.52 -0.56 -2.40
N ALA A 66 16.41 -1.06 -2.97
CA ALA A 66 16.01 -2.46 -2.83
C ALA A 66 17.04 -3.44 -3.45
N ARG A 67 17.67 -3.05 -4.57
CA ARG A 67 18.71 -3.85 -5.24
C ARG A 67 20.05 -3.81 -4.50
N ALA A 68 20.42 -2.66 -3.95
CA ALA A 68 21.69 -2.42 -3.28
C ALA A 68 21.48 -1.72 -1.92
N PRO A 69 21.09 -2.48 -0.87
CA PRO A 69 20.77 -1.89 0.44
C PRO A 69 21.97 -1.25 1.14
N SER A 70 23.21 -1.63 0.78
CA SER A 70 24.44 -1.05 1.33
C SER A 70 24.92 0.21 0.60
N ASP A 71 24.28 0.58 -0.51
CA ASP A 71 24.73 1.71 -1.32
C ASP A 71 23.96 2.98 -0.95
N THR A 72 24.58 3.81 -0.13
CA THR A 72 24.09 5.15 0.24
C THR A 72 24.38 6.19 -0.84
N SER A 73 25.01 5.81 -1.96
CA SER A 73 25.55 6.74 -2.97
C SER A 73 24.70 6.87 -4.24
N GLY A 74 23.38 6.67 -4.14
CA GLY A 74 22.47 7.02 -5.22
C GLY A 74 22.52 8.54 -5.49
N VAL A 75 23.18 8.95 -6.57
CA VAL A 75 23.20 10.34 -7.00
C VAL A 75 21.78 10.71 -7.41
N ALA A 76 21.10 11.53 -6.60
CA ALA A 76 19.84 12.14 -6.99
C ALA A 76 20.06 12.89 -8.31
N PRO A 77 19.15 12.77 -9.29
CA PRO A 77 19.27 13.54 -10.53
C PRO A 77 19.35 15.03 -10.19
N THR A 78 20.25 15.75 -10.85
CA THR A 78 20.46 17.18 -10.58
C THR A 78 19.22 17.99 -10.94
N GLY A 79 18.70 18.79 -10.00
CA GLY A 79 17.59 19.72 -10.23
C GLY A 79 16.22 19.23 -9.75
N VAL A 80 16.12 17.99 -9.27
CA VAL A 80 14.85 17.43 -8.76
C VAL A 80 14.42 18.14 -7.46
N GLY A 81 15.36 18.54 -6.60
CA GLY A 81 15.05 19.31 -5.39
C GLY A 81 14.51 20.71 -5.68
N ALA A 82 14.92 21.33 -6.80
CA ALA A 82 14.34 22.60 -7.24
C ALA A 82 12.89 22.42 -7.72
N ALA A 83 12.59 21.32 -8.42
CA ALA A 83 11.21 20.98 -8.81
C ALA A 83 10.32 20.72 -7.58
N VAL A 84 10.82 19.99 -6.58
CA VAL A 84 10.13 19.80 -5.30
C VAL A 84 9.89 21.14 -4.58
N ALA A 85 10.86 22.06 -4.61
CA ALA A 85 10.70 23.39 -4.02
C ALA A 85 9.65 24.24 -4.74
N ALA A 86 9.63 24.22 -6.08
CA ALA A 86 8.63 24.93 -6.88
C ALA A 86 7.22 24.37 -6.63
N LEU A 87 7.09 23.03 -6.60
CA LEU A 87 5.84 22.35 -6.28
C LEU A 87 5.37 22.69 -4.85
N HIS A 88 6.30 22.68 -3.89
CA HIS A 88 6.00 23.11 -2.52
C HIS A 88 5.47 24.54 -2.47
N ASP A 89 6.06 25.48 -3.21
CA ASP A 89 5.63 26.87 -3.22
C ASP A 89 4.24 27.05 -3.85
N GLY A 90 3.93 26.28 -4.90
CA GLY A 90 2.59 26.22 -5.49
C GLY A 90 1.56 25.65 -4.52
N MET A 91 1.83 24.48 -3.96
CA MET A 91 0.90 23.77 -3.07
C MET A 91 0.71 24.49 -1.73
N SER A 92 1.74 25.09 -1.16
CA SER A 92 1.67 25.77 0.14
C SER A 92 0.76 26.99 0.15
N ARG A 93 0.47 27.57 -1.03
CA ARG A 93 -0.54 28.63 -1.17
C ARG A 93 -1.97 28.12 -0.97
N LEU A 94 -2.19 26.81 -1.15
CA LEU A 94 -3.52 26.18 -1.14
C LEU A 94 -3.86 25.54 0.20
N ARG A 95 -2.89 24.86 0.82
CA ARG A 95 -3.04 24.24 2.16
C ARG A 95 -1.68 24.00 2.82
N ALA A 96 -1.66 23.90 4.15
CA ALA A 96 -0.47 23.51 4.90
C ALA A 96 -0.43 21.98 5.12
N GLY A 97 0.78 21.42 5.30
CA GLY A 97 0.94 20.02 5.72
C GLY A 97 0.76 18.97 4.61
N TRP A 98 0.94 19.35 3.35
CA TRP A 98 0.77 18.46 2.19
C TRP A 98 1.52 17.14 2.29
N GLY A 99 2.78 17.14 2.75
CA GLY A 99 3.59 15.93 2.80
C GLY A 99 2.95 14.81 3.63
N ARG A 100 2.39 15.13 4.81
CA ARG A 100 1.70 14.14 5.66
C ARG A 100 0.36 13.73 5.09
N ALA A 101 -0.43 14.69 4.63
CA ALA A 101 -1.77 14.43 4.18
C ALA A 101 -1.80 13.64 2.86
N LEU A 102 -0.86 13.88 1.94
CA LEU A 102 -0.64 13.07 0.73
C LEU A 102 -0.50 11.57 1.05
N VAL A 103 0.22 11.23 2.13
CA VAL A 103 0.43 9.84 2.55
C VAL A 103 -0.84 9.23 3.11
N ARG A 104 -1.55 9.96 3.97
CA ARG A 104 -2.82 9.49 4.56
C ARG A 104 -3.88 9.27 3.48
N ASP A 105 -4.04 10.25 2.60
CA ASP A 105 -5.01 10.24 1.52
C ASP A 105 -4.68 9.08 0.55
N SER A 106 -3.42 8.93 0.14
CA SER A 106 -3.03 7.82 -0.74
C SER A 106 -3.22 6.45 -0.12
N ALA A 107 -2.89 6.26 1.16
CA ALA A 107 -3.09 4.99 1.85
C ALA A 107 -4.58 4.59 1.88
N GLU A 108 -5.46 5.55 2.15
CA GLU A 108 -6.91 5.33 2.17
C GLU A 108 -7.48 5.01 0.78
N LEU A 109 -7.08 5.78 -0.23
CA LEU A 109 -7.57 5.62 -1.60
C LEU A 109 -7.07 4.34 -2.27
N LEU A 110 -5.92 3.83 -1.86
CA LEU A 110 -5.33 2.61 -2.41
C LEU A 110 -5.90 1.32 -1.77
N LEU A 111 -6.62 1.41 -0.64
CA LEU A 111 -7.22 0.24 0.03
C LEU A 111 -8.04 -0.68 -0.90
N PRO A 112 -8.87 -0.18 -1.82
CA PRO A 112 -9.68 -1.03 -2.70
C PRO A 112 -8.85 -1.80 -3.76
N ILE A 113 -7.62 -1.36 -4.02
CA ILE A 113 -6.69 -1.98 -4.97
C ILE A 113 -5.71 -2.90 -4.23
N ALA A 114 -5.26 -2.49 -3.05
CA ALA A 114 -4.42 -3.29 -2.18
C ALA A 114 -5.14 -4.60 -1.82
N THR A 115 -4.72 -5.69 -2.44
CA THR A 115 -5.30 -7.01 -2.21
C THR A 115 -4.82 -7.53 -0.86
N VAL A 116 -5.68 -7.50 0.15
CA VAL A 116 -5.41 -8.19 1.42
C VAL A 116 -6.24 -9.47 1.45
N ARG A 117 -5.59 -10.62 1.65
CA ARG A 117 -6.30 -11.87 1.92
C ARG A 117 -7.00 -11.70 3.27
N ALA A 118 -8.33 -11.64 3.27
CA ALA A 118 -9.13 -11.39 4.47
C ALA A 118 -8.83 -12.38 5.63
N ASP A 119 -8.33 -13.58 5.32
CA ASP A 119 -7.96 -14.61 6.30
C ASP A 119 -6.61 -14.37 7.01
N GLU A 120 -5.79 -13.43 6.54
CA GLU A 120 -4.45 -13.16 7.08
C GLU A 120 -4.34 -11.77 7.74
N CYS A 121 -5.41 -10.97 7.73
CA CYS A 121 -5.41 -9.60 8.23
C CYS A 121 -5.52 -9.51 9.75
N GLY A 122 -4.59 -8.77 10.34
CA GLY A 122 -4.72 -8.27 11.70
C GLY A 122 -4.39 -9.29 12.78
N PHE A 123 -3.98 -8.75 13.93
CA PHE A 123 -3.64 -9.57 15.08
C PHE A 123 -4.80 -9.55 16.09
N GLY A 124 -5.49 -10.68 16.24
CA GLY A 124 -6.65 -10.80 17.12
C GLY A 124 -7.85 -9.95 16.66
N GLY A 125 -8.02 -9.77 15.34
CA GLY A 125 -9.09 -8.96 14.75
C GLY A 125 -8.81 -7.45 14.74
N MET A 126 -7.63 -7.01 15.19
CA MET A 126 -7.20 -5.62 15.16
C MET A 126 -6.24 -5.35 14.01
N ARG A 127 -6.37 -4.16 13.38
CA ARG A 127 -5.44 -3.72 12.33
C ARG A 127 -4.11 -3.29 12.94
N LEU A 128 -3.01 -3.73 12.34
CA LEU A 128 -1.68 -3.41 12.85
C LEU A 128 -1.22 -2.00 12.41
N ARG A 129 -0.58 -1.29 13.35
CA ARG A 129 0.11 -0.02 13.11
C ARG A 129 1.48 -0.12 13.72
N VAL A 130 2.52 0.07 12.94
CA VAL A 130 3.90 0.00 13.44
C VAL A 130 4.55 1.38 13.34
N LEU A 131 5.12 1.81 14.47
CA LEU A 131 5.94 3.00 14.58
C LEU A 131 7.34 2.58 15.06
N ASP A 132 8.29 2.48 14.13
CA ASP A 132 9.65 2.01 14.41
C ASP A 132 10.69 3.15 14.27
N GLY A 133 11.03 3.74 15.41
CA GLY A 133 12.11 4.72 15.59
C GLY A 133 13.43 4.12 16.12
N ALA A 134 13.56 2.80 16.26
CA ALA A 134 14.72 2.17 16.89
C ALA A 134 16.02 2.30 16.08
N GLY A 135 15.93 2.47 14.75
CA GLY A 135 17.08 2.65 13.84
C GLY A 135 17.66 4.07 13.76
N GLY A 136 17.02 5.07 14.36
CA GLY A 136 17.50 6.45 14.33
C GLY A 136 18.47 6.74 15.47
N ALA A 137 19.76 6.94 15.17
CA ALA A 137 20.80 7.29 16.15
C ALA A 137 20.46 8.55 16.99
N CYS A 138 19.49 9.36 16.56
CA CYS A 138 18.97 10.52 17.30
C CYS A 138 17.42 10.56 17.29
N ALA A 139 16.76 9.53 17.84
CA ALA A 139 15.32 9.59 18.10
C ALA A 139 14.99 10.67 19.17
N PRO A 140 13.80 11.33 19.10
CA PRO A 140 13.42 12.41 20.01
C PRO A 140 13.05 11.85 21.41
N GLY A 141 14.06 11.63 22.25
CA GLY A 141 13.91 11.18 23.63
C GLY A 141 14.37 12.21 24.66
N LEU A 142 13.93 12.05 25.91
CA LEU A 142 14.39 12.81 27.08
C LEU A 142 15.85 12.48 27.46
N ALA A 143 16.34 11.30 27.09
CA ALA A 143 17.73 10.93 27.23
C ALA A 143 18.51 11.49 26.03
N ALA A 144 19.52 12.33 26.31
CA ALA A 144 20.46 12.80 25.32
C ALA A 144 20.93 11.62 24.45
N CYS A 145 20.91 11.81 23.13
CA CYS A 145 21.66 10.95 22.23
C CYS A 145 23.12 10.87 22.72
N ASP A 146 23.71 9.67 22.74
CA ASP A 146 25.13 9.47 23.10
C ASP A 146 26.11 10.18 22.14
N CYS A 147 25.60 10.83 21.08
CA CYS A 147 26.36 11.69 20.19
C CYS A 147 26.86 13.01 20.84
N GLY A 148 26.57 13.25 22.12
CA GLY A 148 27.02 14.42 22.86
C GLY A 148 26.44 15.73 22.31
N ARG A 149 26.87 16.88 22.85
CA ARG A 149 26.43 18.24 22.47
C ARG A 149 26.51 18.57 20.96
N ALA A 150 27.06 17.69 20.12
CA ALA A 150 27.16 17.85 18.67
C ALA A 150 25.81 17.82 17.94
N CYS A 151 24.75 17.27 18.56
CA CYS A 151 23.40 17.23 17.98
C CYS A 151 22.48 18.40 18.41
N ASP A 152 22.90 19.20 19.38
CA ASP A 152 22.20 20.40 19.87
C ASP A 152 22.64 21.69 19.16
N ASP A 153 23.63 21.63 18.28
CA ASP A 153 24.21 22.81 17.63
C ASP A 153 23.58 23.02 16.23
N PRO A 154 22.76 24.08 16.01
CA PRO A 154 22.18 24.37 14.70
C PRO A 154 23.21 24.86 13.66
N VAL A 155 24.48 25.03 14.05
CA VAL A 155 25.47 25.81 13.28
C VAL A 155 26.37 24.98 12.35
N ARG A 156 26.26 23.64 12.33
CA ARG A 156 27.06 22.80 11.39
C ARG A 156 26.36 22.45 10.07
N ASP A 157 25.23 23.10 9.78
CA ASP A 157 24.42 22.99 8.54
C ASP A 157 25.07 23.65 7.29
N GLY A 158 26.39 23.79 7.24
CA GLY A 158 27.12 24.46 6.15
C GLY A 158 28.08 23.59 5.34
N GLY A 159 28.06 22.26 5.52
CA GLY A 159 28.93 21.34 4.80
C GLY A 159 28.23 20.70 3.62
N VAL A 160 28.72 20.94 2.40
CA VAL A 160 28.33 20.21 1.19
C VAL A 160 28.51 18.70 1.44
N GLY A 161 27.41 17.97 1.57
CA GLY A 161 27.38 16.52 1.82
C GLY A 161 26.82 16.06 3.17
N ALA A 162 26.37 16.94 4.07
CA ALA A 162 25.67 16.52 5.29
C ALA A 162 24.15 16.46 5.06
N VAL A 163 23.60 15.24 4.95
CA VAL A 163 22.17 14.94 5.05
C VAL A 163 21.70 15.30 6.46
N GLY A 164 21.41 16.58 6.73
CA GLY A 164 21.34 17.07 8.12
C GLY A 164 20.40 18.23 8.43
N ALA A 165 19.99 19.02 7.43
CA ALA A 165 19.23 20.27 7.64
C ALA A 165 17.70 20.15 7.45
N GLY A 166 17.19 18.97 7.06
CA GLY A 166 15.76 18.75 6.77
C GLY A 166 14.94 18.29 7.98
N THR A 167 13.62 18.53 7.94
CA THR A 167 12.65 17.94 8.87
C THR A 167 12.79 16.42 8.80
N ARG A 168 13.04 15.76 9.93
CA ARG A 168 13.03 14.30 9.99
C ARG A 168 11.58 13.84 9.98
N VAL A 169 11.30 12.69 9.37
CA VAL A 169 9.97 12.10 9.37
C VAL A 169 10.02 10.70 9.95
N LEU A 170 8.91 10.28 10.55
CA LEU A 170 8.74 8.93 11.07
C LEU A 170 7.48 8.31 10.47
N PRO A 171 7.61 7.32 9.57
CA PRO A 171 6.47 6.67 8.94
C PRO A 171 5.77 5.77 9.94
N VAL A 172 4.44 5.84 9.94
CA VAL A 172 3.58 4.78 10.48
C VAL A 172 3.22 3.90 9.31
N PHE A 173 3.42 2.59 9.44
CA PHE A 173 3.08 1.65 8.38
C PHE A 173 2.14 0.54 8.88
N ASP A 174 1.34 0.03 7.95
CA ASP A 174 0.53 -1.17 8.13
C ASP A 174 1.24 -2.33 7.40
N PRO A 175 1.84 -3.28 8.15
CA PRO A 175 2.57 -4.39 7.55
C PRO A 175 1.66 -5.38 6.81
N ASP A 176 0.36 -5.44 7.12
CA ASP A 176 -0.58 -6.32 6.43
C ASP A 176 -0.96 -5.75 5.06
N LEU A 177 -1.02 -4.42 4.97
CA LEU A 177 -1.23 -3.70 3.70
C LEU A 177 0.07 -3.50 2.90
N GLY A 178 1.23 -3.55 3.56
CA GLY A 178 2.50 -3.13 2.98
C GLY A 178 2.55 -1.64 2.66
N LEU A 179 1.77 -0.80 3.35
CA LEU A 179 1.62 0.64 3.06
C LEU A 179 2.09 1.51 4.22
N ILE A 180 2.62 2.69 3.88
CA ILE A 180 2.80 3.80 4.82
C ILE A 180 1.46 4.51 4.96
N VAL A 181 0.90 4.51 6.17
CA VAL A 181 -0.44 5.04 6.45
C VAL A 181 -0.42 6.44 7.05
N ASP A 182 0.72 6.88 7.59
CA ASP A 182 0.92 8.24 8.07
C ASP A 182 2.42 8.58 8.07
N LEU A 183 2.73 9.88 8.04
CA LEU A 183 4.10 10.38 8.07
C LEU A 183 4.22 11.48 9.13
N LEU A 184 4.77 11.13 10.27
CA LEU A 184 4.84 12.03 11.42
C LEU A 184 6.07 12.94 11.30
N PRO A 185 5.90 14.28 11.33
CA PRO A 185 7.04 15.19 11.37
C PRO A 185 7.76 15.07 12.71
N VAL A 186 9.08 14.98 12.67
CA VAL A 186 9.97 14.90 13.81
C VAL A 186 10.93 16.07 13.80
N GLU A 187 10.73 16.96 14.78
CA GLU A 187 11.64 18.06 15.08
C GLU A 187 12.36 17.80 16.40
N ARG A 188 13.53 18.41 16.58
CA ARG A 188 14.37 18.19 17.77
C ARG A 188 13.85 19.00 18.96
N GLY A 189 13.91 18.41 20.15
CA GLY A 189 13.61 19.09 21.43
C GLY A 189 12.31 18.65 22.10
N ARG A 190 12.18 18.95 23.40
CA ARG A 190 11.08 18.47 24.25
C ARG A 190 9.69 18.93 23.82
N GLN A 191 9.57 20.16 23.31
CA GLN A 191 8.29 20.68 22.80
C GLN A 191 7.84 19.89 21.55
N HIS A 192 8.79 19.51 20.69
CA HIS A 192 8.54 18.73 19.49
C HIS A 192 8.27 17.24 19.77
N ALA A 193 8.84 16.69 20.84
CA ALA A 193 8.46 15.34 21.30
C ALA A 193 6.97 15.27 21.71
N ARG A 194 6.44 16.31 22.36
CA ARG A 194 5.00 16.40 22.67
C ARG A 194 4.15 16.60 21.42
N ALA A 195 4.62 17.41 20.47
CA ALA A 195 3.93 17.60 19.20
C ALA A 195 3.86 16.31 18.38
N LEU A 196 4.94 15.50 18.38
CA LEU A 196 4.96 14.17 17.76
C LEU A 196 3.92 13.23 18.41
N VAL A 197 3.89 13.17 19.74
CA VAL A 197 2.90 12.36 20.47
C VAL A 197 1.48 12.84 20.18
N ALA A 198 1.23 14.15 20.19
CA ALA A 198 -0.07 14.70 19.85
C ALA A 198 -0.50 14.33 18.41
N ALA A 199 0.40 14.50 17.43
CA ALA A 199 0.17 14.13 16.04
C ALA A 199 -0.11 12.64 15.86
N LEU A 200 0.57 11.77 16.62
CA LEU A 200 0.32 10.33 16.63
C LEU A 200 -1.06 10.00 17.22
N LEU A 201 -1.41 10.60 18.36
CA LEU A 201 -2.68 10.31 19.04
C LEU A 201 -3.90 10.72 18.21
N GLU A 202 -3.77 11.75 17.37
CA GLU A 202 -4.79 12.14 16.39
C GLU A 202 -5.07 11.06 15.33
N THR A 203 -4.18 10.09 15.13
CA THR A 203 -4.33 9.05 14.11
C THR A 203 -4.75 7.69 14.64
N VAL A 204 -4.70 7.49 15.95
CA VAL A 204 -5.14 6.23 16.57
C VAL A 204 -6.64 6.06 16.37
N ARG A 205 -7.05 5.02 15.63
CA ARG A 205 -8.46 4.68 15.40
C ARG A 205 -8.90 3.49 16.25
N PRO A 206 -10.20 3.36 16.54
CA PRO A 206 -10.76 2.16 17.15
C PRO A 206 -10.43 0.87 16.39
N GLY A 207 -10.09 -0.20 17.10
CA GLY A 207 -9.80 -1.52 16.53
C GLY A 207 -8.39 -1.65 15.92
N GLU A 208 -7.46 -0.79 16.32
CA GLU A 208 -6.06 -0.85 15.90
C GLU A 208 -5.15 -1.33 17.04
N LEU A 209 -4.12 -2.10 16.69
CA LEU A 209 -3.03 -2.47 17.58
C LEU A 209 -1.75 -1.74 17.13
N TRP A 210 -1.24 -0.89 18.00
CA TRP A 210 -0.04 -0.10 17.78
C TRP A 210 1.19 -0.78 18.39
N ILE A 211 2.20 -1.03 17.57
CA ILE A 211 3.52 -1.50 18.00
C ILE A 211 4.47 -0.32 17.88
N ILE A 212 4.93 0.18 19.02
CA ILE A 212 5.74 1.38 19.11
C ILE A 212 7.11 0.99 19.67
N ASP A 213 8.12 1.07 18.83
CA ASP A 213 9.51 0.83 19.20
C ASP A 213 10.35 2.07 18.91
N GLY A 214 10.75 2.79 19.95
CA GLY A 214 11.62 3.95 19.83
C GLY A 214 11.73 4.72 21.15
N ARG A 215 12.73 5.62 21.22
CA ARG A 215 12.98 6.44 22.41
C ARG A 215 12.05 7.67 22.44
N PHE A 216 10.74 7.44 22.63
CA PHE A 216 9.74 8.50 22.73
C PHE A 216 9.48 8.93 24.18
N ASP A 217 8.71 10.00 24.38
CA ASP A 217 8.19 10.38 25.70
C ASP A 217 7.06 9.41 26.13
N THR A 218 7.46 8.31 26.76
CA THR A 218 6.57 7.25 27.27
C THR A 218 5.51 7.78 28.24
N ASP A 219 5.85 8.76 29.08
CA ASP A 219 4.95 9.30 30.10
C ASP A 219 3.81 10.08 29.43
N THR A 220 4.13 10.95 28.47
CA THR A 220 3.12 11.69 27.68
C THR A 220 2.29 10.73 26.81
N MET A 221 2.91 9.71 26.21
CA MET A 221 2.23 8.71 25.39
C MET A 221 1.16 7.95 26.18
N LEU A 222 1.54 7.38 27.33
CA LEU A 222 0.67 6.51 28.12
C LEU A 222 -0.46 7.27 28.83
N SER A 223 -0.20 8.53 29.22
CA SER A 223 -1.20 9.38 29.88
C SER A 223 -2.28 9.88 28.90
N SER A 224 -1.94 10.00 27.61
CA SER A 224 -2.83 10.56 26.59
C SER A 224 -3.41 9.51 25.63
N TRP A 225 -3.05 8.23 25.80
CA TRP A 225 -3.47 7.15 24.90
C TRP A 225 -4.99 6.91 24.92
N PRO A 226 -5.67 6.84 23.76
CA PRO A 226 -7.12 6.62 23.69
C PRO A 226 -7.48 5.14 23.92
N ARG A 227 -7.44 4.71 25.19
CA ARG A 227 -7.64 3.31 25.64
C ARG A 227 -9.00 2.68 25.30
N ARG A 228 -10.00 3.50 24.94
CA ARG A 228 -11.32 3.00 24.48
C ARG A 228 -11.36 2.70 22.98
N GLY A 229 -10.28 2.94 22.24
CA GLY A 229 -10.20 2.77 20.79
C GLY A 229 -9.02 1.91 20.34
N GLY A 230 -7.78 2.25 20.71
CA GLY A 230 -6.57 1.55 20.23
C GLY A 230 -5.87 0.78 21.33
N ALA A 231 -5.35 -0.40 21.00
CA ALA A 231 -4.44 -1.16 21.86
C ALA A 231 -2.98 -0.82 21.54
N LEU A 232 -2.07 -1.02 22.51
CA LEU A 232 -0.66 -0.69 22.36
C LEU A 232 0.29 -1.78 22.88
N ILE A 233 1.42 -1.93 22.20
CA ILE A 233 2.64 -2.58 22.66
C ILE A 233 3.76 -1.54 22.51
N LEU A 234 4.21 -0.98 23.63
CA LEU A 234 5.20 0.08 23.67
C LEU A 234 6.50 -0.45 24.29
N ARG A 235 7.61 -0.28 23.60
CA ARG A 235 8.93 -0.60 24.14
C ARG A 235 9.40 0.47 25.13
N GLU A 236 9.71 0.06 26.35
CA GLU A 236 10.18 0.93 27.43
C GLU A 236 11.71 0.94 27.46
N TYR A 237 12.32 2.05 26.99
CA TYR A 237 13.78 2.25 27.04
C TYR A 237 14.24 2.88 28.35
N ALA A 238 13.42 3.74 28.94
CA ALA A 238 13.60 4.32 30.26
C ALA A 238 12.29 4.09 31.03
N ARG A 239 12.42 3.73 32.32
CA ARG A 239 11.28 3.38 33.14
C ARG A 239 10.30 4.55 33.22
N ALA A 240 9.06 4.32 32.77
CA ALA A 240 7.96 5.27 32.79
C ALA A 240 7.65 5.68 34.23
N SER A 241 7.71 6.98 34.51
CA SER A 241 7.47 7.54 35.83
C SER A 241 5.99 7.49 36.19
N VAL A 242 5.11 7.51 35.18
CA VAL A 242 3.66 7.47 35.34
C VAL A 242 3.12 6.09 35.74
N CYS A 243 3.93 5.03 35.66
CA CYS A 243 3.51 3.66 35.96
C CYS A 243 4.03 3.16 37.31
N ARG A 244 3.12 2.90 38.25
CA ARG A 244 3.43 2.28 39.56
C ARG A 244 3.11 0.78 39.56
N PRO A 245 3.94 -0.08 40.15
CA PRO A 245 3.63 -1.51 40.28
C PRO A 245 2.41 -1.72 41.19
N LEU A 246 1.49 -2.61 40.79
CA LEU A 246 0.30 -2.97 41.57
C LEU A 246 0.41 -4.35 42.24
N GLY A 247 1.38 -5.16 41.83
CA GLY A 247 1.59 -6.51 42.36
C GLY A 247 3.00 -7.01 42.10
N GLU A 248 3.25 -8.28 42.40
CA GLU A 248 4.55 -8.90 42.19
C GLU A 248 4.78 -9.31 40.73
N TRP A 249 6.03 -9.61 40.41
CA TRP A 249 6.40 -10.19 39.12
C TRP A 249 5.99 -11.66 39.05
N HIS A 250 5.32 -12.02 37.96
CA HIS A 250 4.93 -13.40 37.67
C HIS A 250 5.74 -13.92 36.50
N ARG A 251 6.19 -15.18 36.57
CA ARG A 251 6.86 -15.83 35.44
C ARG A 251 5.81 -16.24 34.41
N ALA A 252 5.88 -15.66 33.21
CA ALA A 252 4.89 -15.89 32.16
C ALA A 252 5.34 -16.93 31.12
N GLY A 253 6.66 -17.18 30.96
CA GLY A 253 7.15 -18.22 30.06
C GLY A 253 8.62 -18.09 29.70
N MET A 254 8.99 -18.69 28.56
CA MET A 254 10.30 -18.55 27.92
C MET A 254 10.14 -18.16 26.46
N PHE A 255 11.05 -17.32 25.97
CA PHE A 255 11.13 -16.92 24.57
C PHE A 255 12.60 -16.84 24.16
N ASP A 256 12.98 -17.56 23.10
CA ASP A 256 14.36 -17.59 22.56
C ASP A 256 15.44 -17.83 23.64
N GLY A 257 15.20 -18.83 24.50
CA GLY A 257 16.06 -19.17 25.65
C GLY A 257 16.03 -18.17 26.82
N GLY A 258 15.43 -16.99 26.63
CA GLY A 258 15.24 -15.96 27.66
C GLY A 258 13.99 -16.17 28.51
N VAL A 259 13.98 -15.60 29.72
CA VAL A 259 12.85 -15.69 30.65
C VAL A 259 11.93 -14.50 30.43
N VAL A 260 10.62 -14.77 30.31
CA VAL A 260 9.58 -13.74 30.23
C VAL A 260 8.85 -13.65 31.57
N ARG A 261 8.74 -12.45 32.11
CA ARG A 261 8.00 -12.13 33.34
C ARG A 261 7.04 -10.98 33.07
N GLU A 262 5.92 -10.96 33.79
CA GLU A 262 4.95 -9.87 33.71
C GLU A 262 4.54 -9.37 35.09
N GLN A 263 4.19 -8.09 35.16
CA GLN A 263 3.73 -7.42 36.36
C GLN A 263 2.58 -6.47 36.01
N PRO A 264 1.48 -6.46 36.78
CA PRO A 264 0.45 -5.44 36.63
C PRO A 264 0.97 -4.09 37.14
N VAL A 265 0.78 -3.04 36.34
CA VAL A 265 1.14 -1.66 36.70
C VAL A 265 -0.06 -0.75 36.53
N GLY A 266 -0.19 0.23 37.43
CA GLY A 266 -1.25 1.23 37.42
C GLY A 266 -0.70 2.57 36.98
N MET A 267 -1.51 3.34 36.26
CA MET A 267 -1.19 4.73 35.94
C MET A 267 -1.39 5.64 37.17
N THR A 268 -0.54 6.64 37.34
CA THR A 268 -0.74 7.72 38.31
C THR A 268 -1.69 8.77 37.73
N GLY A 269 -2.87 8.99 38.34
CA GLY A 269 -3.65 10.20 38.05
C GLY A 269 -5.17 10.06 37.92
N ASP A 270 -5.74 8.86 37.75
CA ASP A 270 -7.18 8.67 37.87
C ASP A 270 -7.52 7.25 38.32
N GLY A 271 -8.66 7.09 38.99
CA GLY A 271 -9.00 5.89 39.78
C GLY A 271 -9.87 4.87 39.05
N GLY A 272 -9.68 4.69 37.74
CA GLY A 272 -10.51 3.79 36.92
C GLY A 272 -9.97 2.37 36.82
N THR A 273 -10.86 1.39 36.63
CA THR A 273 -10.52 -0.01 36.27
C THR A 273 -9.80 -0.14 34.92
N HIS A 274 -9.79 0.91 34.09
CA HIS A 274 -9.09 0.99 32.80
C HIS A 274 -7.63 1.50 32.90
N ASP A 275 -7.13 1.74 34.12
CA ASP A 275 -5.79 2.27 34.37
C ASP A 275 -4.73 1.19 34.67
N VAL A 276 -5.10 -0.08 34.54
CA VAL A 276 -4.18 -1.22 34.70
C VAL A 276 -3.58 -1.59 33.36
N LEU A 277 -2.25 -1.43 33.26
CA LEU A 277 -1.42 -1.93 32.18
C LEU A 277 -0.66 -3.17 32.64
N ARG A 278 -0.07 -3.89 31.69
CA ARG A 278 0.89 -4.96 31.94
C ARG A 278 2.28 -4.45 31.56
N ARG A 279 3.22 -4.58 32.50
CA ARG A 279 4.65 -4.44 32.22
C ARG A 279 5.22 -5.85 32.01
N ILE A 280 5.84 -6.08 30.86
CA ILE A 280 6.43 -7.37 30.49
C ILE A 280 7.92 -7.18 30.33
N GLU A 281 8.72 -8.03 30.98
CA GLU A 281 10.17 -8.07 30.86
C GLU A 281 10.59 -9.38 30.22
N TRP A 282 11.34 -9.27 29.13
CA TRP A 282 12.06 -10.37 28.52
C TRP A 282 13.55 -10.17 28.73
N ARG A 283 14.15 -11.04 29.53
CA ARG A 283 15.60 -11.08 29.71
C ARG A 283 16.17 -12.12 28.76
N ARG A 284 16.93 -11.68 27.76
CA ARG A 284 17.58 -12.57 26.78
C ARG A 284 18.48 -13.60 27.47
N ALA A 285 18.64 -14.74 26.81
CA ALA A 285 19.60 -15.74 27.25
C ALA A 285 21.01 -15.11 27.30
N ALA A 286 21.78 -15.44 28.33
CA ALA A 286 23.17 -15.08 28.37
C ALA A 286 23.91 -15.85 27.27
N VAL A 287 24.72 -15.15 26.49
CA VAL A 287 25.62 -15.73 25.49
C VAL A 287 27.03 -15.52 26.02
N ASP A 288 27.82 -16.58 26.10
CA ASP A 288 29.23 -16.55 26.55
C ASP A 288 29.47 -15.91 27.93
N GLY A 289 28.49 -15.98 28.83
CA GLY A 289 28.60 -15.49 30.22
C GLY A 289 28.24 -14.02 30.42
N GLU A 290 27.99 -13.26 29.35
CA GLU A 290 27.48 -11.89 29.45
C GLU A 290 25.96 -11.89 29.63
N PRO A 291 25.39 -11.10 30.57
CA PRO A 291 23.95 -11.02 30.75
C PRO A 291 23.29 -10.44 29.50
N GLY A 292 22.37 -11.19 28.90
CA GLY A 292 21.63 -10.73 27.74
C GLY A 292 20.80 -9.48 28.03
N ASP A 293 20.66 -8.62 27.01
CA ASP A 293 19.85 -7.40 27.11
C ASP A 293 18.43 -7.70 27.62
N THR A 294 17.92 -6.77 28.43
CA THR A 294 16.53 -6.82 28.89
C THR A 294 15.67 -5.93 28.01
N VAL A 295 14.58 -6.49 27.50
CA VAL A 295 13.54 -5.77 26.80
C VAL A 295 12.35 -5.61 27.72
N THR A 296 12.00 -4.36 28.02
CA THR A 296 10.81 -4.04 28.81
C THR A 296 9.72 -3.48 27.90
N LEU A 297 8.50 -3.95 28.08
CA LEU A 297 7.33 -3.61 27.27
C LEU A 297 6.18 -3.17 28.18
N LEU A 298 5.38 -2.22 27.71
CA LEU A 298 4.12 -1.80 28.33
C LEU A 298 2.97 -2.05 27.35
N THR A 299 1.86 -2.58 27.86
CA THR A 299 0.70 -2.91 27.03
C THR A 299 -0.61 -2.86 27.81
N ASP A 300 -1.69 -2.51 27.12
CA ASP A 300 -3.08 -2.56 27.60
C ASP A 300 -3.83 -3.82 27.10
N LEU A 301 -3.14 -4.74 26.42
CA LEU A 301 -3.74 -5.96 25.88
C LEU A 301 -4.14 -6.96 26.98
N PRO A 302 -5.35 -7.54 26.91
CA PRO A 302 -5.84 -8.46 27.93
C PRO A 302 -5.05 -9.79 27.90
N PRO A 303 -4.67 -10.33 29.08
CA PRO A 303 -3.90 -11.58 29.16
C PRO A 303 -4.67 -12.81 28.67
N ALA A 304 -6.01 -12.76 28.69
CA ALA A 304 -6.86 -13.86 28.23
C ALA A 304 -6.75 -14.13 26.71
N GLN A 305 -6.49 -13.09 25.92
CA GLN A 305 -6.34 -13.19 24.47
C GLN A 305 -4.87 -13.11 24.04
N PHE A 306 -4.04 -12.39 24.80
CA PHE A 306 -2.66 -12.10 24.44
C PHE A 306 -1.72 -12.42 25.60
N ASP A 307 -1.13 -13.62 25.57
CA ASP A 307 -0.13 -14.00 26.55
C ASP A 307 1.15 -13.14 26.44
N ALA A 308 1.94 -13.09 27.51
CA ALA A 308 3.12 -12.22 27.55
C ALA A 308 4.21 -12.65 26.54
N VAL A 309 4.33 -13.95 26.27
CA VAL A 309 5.33 -14.49 25.33
C VAL A 309 5.01 -14.02 23.90
N ARG A 310 3.73 -14.01 23.54
CA ARG A 310 3.23 -13.55 22.25
C ARG A 310 3.43 -12.05 22.06
N ILE A 311 3.24 -11.26 23.11
CA ILE A 311 3.53 -9.81 23.08
C ILE A 311 5.03 -9.56 22.87
N VAL A 312 5.90 -10.32 23.54
CA VAL A 312 7.35 -10.26 23.31
C VAL A 312 7.69 -10.64 21.87
N GLN A 313 7.12 -11.72 21.34
CA GLN A 313 7.30 -12.13 19.93
C GLN A 313 6.96 -11.01 18.94
N LEU A 314 5.83 -10.32 19.15
CA LEU A 314 5.42 -9.21 18.29
C LEU A 314 6.34 -8.01 18.40
N SER A 315 6.75 -7.64 19.62
CA SER A 315 7.67 -6.51 19.83
C SER A 315 9.05 -6.74 19.21
N CYS A 316 9.52 -8.00 19.20
CA CYS A 316 10.87 -8.34 18.76
C CYS A 316 10.94 -8.69 17.26
N ARG A 317 9.79 -8.76 16.58
CA ARG A 317 9.74 -8.94 15.13
C ARG A 317 10.35 -7.71 14.46
N ARG A 318 11.21 -7.92 13.47
CA ARG A 318 11.66 -6.87 12.57
C ARG A 318 10.53 -6.51 11.61
N TRP A 319 9.70 -5.55 11.99
CA TRP A 319 8.51 -5.18 11.21
C TRP A 319 8.85 -4.56 9.85
N ARG A 320 10.02 -3.93 9.71
CA ARG A 320 10.51 -3.45 8.41
C ARG A 320 10.71 -4.58 7.40
N ASP A 321 11.07 -5.78 7.85
CA ASP A 321 11.25 -6.96 6.99
C ASP A 321 9.90 -7.52 6.49
N ALA A 322 8.78 -7.10 7.08
CA ALA A 322 7.44 -7.47 6.60
C ALA A 322 6.98 -6.60 5.42
N LEU A 323 7.69 -5.51 5.12
CA LEU A 323 7.34 -4.60 4.06
C LEU A 323 7.95 -5.05 2.71
N PRO A 324 7.26 -4.82 1.58
CA PRO A 324 7.75 -5.26 0.27
C PRO A 324 8.90 -4.38 -0.28
N LEU A 325 9.11 -3.20 0.29
CA LEU A 325 10.05 -2.18 -0.17
C LEU A 325 10.77 -1.51 1.02
N PRO A 326 12.01 -1.04 0.83
CA PRO A 326 12.77 -0.34 1.87
C PRO A 326 12.18 1.03 2.21
N LEU A 327 12.21 1.42 3.49
CA LEU A 327 11.69 2.70 3.98
C LEU A 327 12.74 3.82 3.97
N GLU A 328 14.02 3.48 3.90
CA GLU A 328 15.15 4.43 3.97
C GLU A 328 15.04 5.57 2.94
N PRO A 329 14.65 5.33 1.67
CA PRO A 329 14.48 6.42 0.69
C PRO A 329 13.42 7.45 1.11
N VAL A 330 12.39 7.03 1.84
CA VAL A 330 11.33 7.90 2.37
C VAL A 330 11.84 8.69 3.57
N LEU A 331 12.55 8.04 4.49
CA LEU A 331 13.08 8.63 5.71
C LEU A 331 14.13 9.71 5.45
N GLU A 332 14.99 9.45 4.47
CA GLU A 332 16.11 10.32 4.11
C GLU A 332 15.71 11.46 3.18
N GLY A 333 14.50 11.41 2.60
CA GLY A 333 14.17 12.20 1.41
C GLY A 333 15.17 11.97 0.27
N ALA A 334 15.84 10.79 0.26
CA ALA A 334 16.98 10.50 -0.60
C ALA A 334 16.73 10.72 -2.11
N PRO A 335 15.53 10.44 -2.66
CA PRO A 335 15.24 10.75 -4.06
C PRO A 335 15.41 12.24 -4.40
N PHE A 336 15.35 13.11 -3.39
CA PHE A 336 15.27 14.56 -3.50
C PHE A 336 16.30 15.25 -2.60
N GLY A 337 17.49 14.65 -2.42
CA GLY A 337 18.49 15.09 -1.44
C GLY A 337 19.00 16.53 -1.58
N ASP A 338 18.73 17.21 -2.70
CA ASP A 338 19.00 18.63 -2.96
C ASP A 338 17.82 19.57 -2.65
N ALA A 339 16.68 19.04 -2.18
CA ALA A 339 15.52 19.85 -1.83
C ALA A 339 15.80 20.75 -0.60
N PRO A 340 15.38 22.02 -0.63
CA PRO A 340 15.56 22.93 0.50
C PRO A 340 14.76 22.47 1.72
N ALA A 341 15.23 22.80 2.93
CA ALA A 341 14.62 22.36 4.20
C ALA A 341 13.10 22.63 4.28
N ARG A 342 12.64 23.78 3.76
CA ARG A 342 11.20 24.13 3.70
C ARG A 342 10.35 23.11 2.95
N ALA A 343 10.89 22.46 1.92
CA ALA A 343 10.19 21.50 1.08
C ALA A 343 10.46 20.03 1.48
N SER A 344 11.28 19.79 2.52
CA SER A 344 11.71 18.44 2.92
C SER A 344 10.55 17.53 3.33
N LEU A 345 9.53 18.05 4.03
CA LEU A 345 8.35 17.26 4.40
C LEU A 345 7.53 16.86 3.17
N LEU A 346 7.43 17.74 2.16
CA LEU A 346 6.79 17.41 0.89
C LEU A 346 7.60 16.36 0.13
N ALA A 347 8.93 16.51 0.08
CA ALA A 347 9.83 15.54 -0.54
C ALA A 347 9.61 14.13 0.05
N CYS A 348 9.58 14.01 1.38
CA CYS A 348 9.30 12.75 2.06
C CYS A 348 7.88 12.24 1.77
N GLY A 349 6.89 13.14 1.71
CA GLY A 349 5.52 12.79 1.34
C GLY A 349 5.40 12.22 -0.07
N ILE A 350 6.08 12.82 -1.07
CA ILE A 350 6.12 12.33 -2.44
C ILE A 350 6.82 10.97 -2.51
N ALA A 351 7.92 10.79 -1.77
CA ALA A 351 8.60 9.51 -1.67
C ALA A 351 7.70 8.43 -1.05
N ALA A 352 6.92 8.77 -0.02
CA ALA A 352 5.95 7.87 0.61
C ALA A 352 4.74 7.56 -0.30
N LEU A 353 4.27 8.53 -1.09
CA LEU A 353 3.26 8.30 -2.13
C LEU A 353 3.77 7.28 -3.16
N ALA A 354 4.98 7.50 -3.66
CA ALA A 354 5.63 6.60 -4.61
C ALA A 354 5.80 5.20 -4.02
N TYR A 355 6.20 5.12 -2.74
CA TYR A 355 6.28 3.87 -1.99
C TYR A 355 4.94 3.14 -1.97
N ASN A 356 3.85 3.82 -1.60
CA ASN A 356 2.53 3.21 -1.51
C ASN A 356 2.04 2.72 -2.87
N ALA A 357 2.17 3.54 -3.92
CA ALA A 357 1.80 3.16 -5.28
C ALA A 357 2.61 1.94 -5.75
N PHE A 358 3.92 1.94 -5.51
CA PHE A 358 4.81 0.86 -5.91
C PHE A 358 4.51 -0.44 -5.14
N SER A 359 4.25 -0.34 -3.84
CA SER A 359 3.83 -1.47 -3.00
C SER A 359 2.55 -2.13 -3.52
N VAL A 360 1.53 -1.33 -3.87
CA VAL A 360 0.30 -1.86 -4.48
C VAL A 360 0.57 -2.54 -5.81
N MET A 361 1.38 -1.95 -6.69
CA MET A 361 1.74 -2.59 -7.96
C MET A 361 2.42 -3.94 -7.74
N MET A 362 3.36 -4.01 -6.81
CA MET A 362 4.06 -5.25 -6.42
C MET A 362 3.08 -6.32 -5.93
N LEU A 363 2.16 -5.94 -5.02
CA LEU A 363 1.15 -6.85 -4.47
C LEU A 363 0.21 -7.37 -5.56
N VAL A 364 -0.28 -6.49 -6.44
CA VAL A 364 -1.20 -6.86 -7.52
C VAL A 364 -0.54 -7.79 -8.54
N VAL A 365 0.72 -7.53 -8.92
CA VAL A 365 1.46 -8.42 -9.83
C VAL A 365 1.81 -9.75 -9.16
N GLY A 366 2.24 -9.73 -7.91
CA GLY A 366 2.50 -10.94 -7.13
C GLY A 366 1.27 -11.84 -7.03
N ALA A 367 0.11 -11.26 -6.72
CA ALA A 367 -1.16 -11.98 -6.63
C ALA A 367 -1.65 -12.51 -7.99
N ALA A 368 -1.43 -11.77 -9.08
CA ALA A 368 -1.87 -12.17 -10.41
C ALA A 368 -1.06 -13.33 -11.02
N LEU A 369 0.23 -13.42 -10.68
CA LEU A 369 1.18 -14.32 -11.34
C LEU A 369 1.68 -15.50 -10.49
N ASP A 370 1.29 -15.56 -9.22
CA ASP A 370 1.72 -16.57 -8.24
C ASP A 370 3.25 -16.73 -8.28
N LEU A 371 3.94 -15.61 -8.08
CA LEU A 371 5.40 -15.54 -8.21
C LEU A 371 6.09 -16.32 -7.08
N ASP A 372 7.12 -17.09 -7.45
CA ASP A 372 8.02 -17.65 -6.44
C ASP A 372 8.90 -16.55 -5.82
N VAL A 373 9.54 -16.87 -4.70
CA VAL A 373 10.38 -15.91 -3.95
C VAL A 373 11.43 -15.24 -4.84
N ARG A 374 12.04 -15.97 -5.78
CA ARG A 374 13.11 -15.43 -6.64
C ARG A 374 12.59 -14.45 -7.67
N ASP A 375 11.41 -14.73 -8.24
CA ASP A 375 10.77 -13.82 -9.18
C ASP A 375 10.20 -12.58 -8.46
N ALA A 376 9.68 -12.76 -7.24
CA ALA A 376 9.23 -11.67 -6.38
C ALA A 376 10.37 -10.71 -5.99
N GLU A 377 11.57 -11.23 -5.68
CA GLU A 377 12.77 -10.43 -5.39
C GLU A 377 13.21 -9.55 -6.58
N ARG A 378 12.94 -9.99 -7.82
CA ARG A 378 13.31 -9.25 -9.06
C ARG A 378 12.27 -8.22 -9.47
N LEU A 379 11.03 -8.40 -9.02
CA LEU A 379 9.89 -7.62 -9.45
C LEU A 379 10.06 -6.11 -9.22
N PRO A 380 10.63 -5.60 -8.10
CA PRO A 380 10.80 -4.17 -7.90
C PRO A 380 11.70 -3.56 -8.98
N SER A 381 12.85 -4.18 -9.23
CA SER A 381 13.78 -3.74 -10.28
C SER A 381 13.13 -3.82 -11.67
N HIS A 382 12.37 -4.88 -11.96
CA HIS A 382 11.72 -5.03 -13.26
C HIS A 382 10.69 -3.93 -13.54
N ILE A 383 9.83 -3.63 -12.56
CA ILE A 383 8.84 -2.56 -12.65
C ILE A 383 9.55 -1.21 -12.82
N ALA A 384 10.54 -0.91 -11.95
CA ALA A 384 11.21 0.38 -11.98
C ALA A 384 11.97 0.63 -13.28
N ASP A 385 12.72 -0.35 -13.79
CA ASP A 385 13.45 -0.23 -15.05
C ASP A 385 12.48 0.02 -16.24
N GLY A 386 11.32 -0.65 -16.25
CA GLY A 386 10.29 -0.47 -17.28
C GLY A 386 9.52 0.84 -17.18
N VAL A 387 9.29 1.36 -15.96
CA VAL A 387 8.67 2.67 -15.73
C VAL A 387 9.64 3.78 -16.11
N ALA A 388 10.87 3.77 -15.57
CA ALA A 388 11.87 4.81 -15.82
C ALA A 388 12.22 4.96 -17.31
N SER A 389 12.24 3.86 -18.07
CA SER A 389 12.55 3.88 -19.50
C SER A 389 11.39 4.34 -20.39
N ILE A 390 10.13 4.19 -19.97
CA ILE A 390 8.98 4.34 -20.86
C ILE A 390 8.02 5.46 -20.42
N TYR A 391 7.92 5.79 -19.13
CA TYR A 391 6.87 6.68 -18.61
C TYR A 391 6.87 8.07 -19.28
N ALA A 392 8.02 8.73 -19.37
CA ALA A 392 8.10 10.05 -20.02
C ALA A 392 7.68 10.00 -21.51
N GLY A 393 8.12 8.97 -22.24
CA GLY A 393 7.70 8.75 -23.63
C GLY A 393 6.21 8.43 -23.77
N MET A 394 5.64 7.72 -22.79
CA MET A 394 4.21 7.45 -22.70
C MET A 394 3.43 8.74 -22.48
N MET A 395 3.87 9.65 -21.62
CA MET A 395 3.20 10.93 -21.38
C MET A 395 3.27 11.88 -22.59
N ILE A 396 4.28 11.75 -23.45
CA ILE A 396 4.32 12.45 -24.75
C ILE A 396 3.30 11.84 -25.73
N ALA A 397 3.19 10.51 -25.78
CA ALA A 397 2.31 9.82 -26.71
C ALA A 397 0.82 9.84 -26.29
N LEU A 398 0.58 9.85 -24.98
CA LEU A 398 -0.72 9.86 -24.31
C LEU A 398 -0.74 11.08 -23.37
N PRO A 399 -1.13 12.26 -23.87
CA PRO A 399 -1.08 13.49 -23.09
C PRO A 399 -2.03 13.43 -21.88
N PRO A 400 -1.85 14.31 -20.86
CA PRO A 400 -2.64 14.30 -19.63
C PRO A 400 -4.16 14.22 -19.85
N ASP A 401 -4.69 14.92 -20.86
CA ASP A 401 -6.12 14.92 -21.21
C ASP A 401 -6.67 13.52 -21.52
N TRP A 402 -5.84 12.63 -22.07
CA TRP A 402 -6.28 11.27 -22.37
C TRP A 402 -6.59 10.47 -21.10
N TRP A 403 -5.85 10.73 -20.02
CA TRP A 403 -5.96 10.03 -18.74
C TRP A 403 -7.10 10.53 -17.87
N ARG A 404 -7.68 11.70 -18.18
CA ARG A 404 -8.83 12.29 -17.46
C ARG A 404 -10.02 11.36 -17.35
N ARG A 405 -10.20 10.45 -18.31
CA ARG A 405 -11.24 9.41 -18.30
C ARG A 405 -11.20 8.51 -17.06
N TYR A 406 -10.04 8.37 -16.43
CA TYR A 406 -9.87 7.54 -15.24
C TYR A 406 -10.12 8.29 -13.92
N ASP A 407 -10.16 9.62 -13.95
CA ASP A 407 -10.29 10.45 -12.73
C ASP A 407 -11.64 10.23 -12.02
N GLN A 408 -12.68 9.90 -12.79
CA GLN A 408 -14.05 9.70 -12.28
C GLN A 408 -14.39 8.21 -12.02
N LEU A 409 -13.44 7.29 -12.23
CA LEU A 409 -13.71 5.88 -12.05
C LEU A 409 -13.66 5.48 -10.57
N PRO A 410 -14.59 4.61 -10.11
CA PRO A 410 -14.47 4.02 -8.79
C PRO A 410 -13.15 3.26 -8.64
N ALA A 411 -12.51 3.39 -7.48
CA ALA A 411 -11.24 2.71 -7.17
C ALA A 411 -11.31 1.18 -7.38
N THR A 412 -12.47 0.57 -7.20
CA THR A 412 -12.70 -0.86 -7.47
C THR A 412 -12.57 -1.21 -8.95
N THR A 413 -13.13 -0.38 -9.84
CA THR A 413 -13.02 -0.51 -11.30
C THR A 413 -11.57 -0.29 -11.73
N LEU A 414 -10.93 0.76 -11.23
CA LEU A 414 -9.53 1.05 -11.52
C LEU A 414 -8.63 -0.11 -11.07
N GLY A 415 -8.89 -0.67 -9.89
CA GLY A 415 -8.21 -1.87 -9.40
C GLY A 415 -8.40 -3.10 -10.28
N GLN A 416 -9.56 -3.27 -10.95
CA GLN A 416 -9.75 -4.34 -11.93
C GLN A 416 -8.87 -4.13 -13.17
N ILE A 417 -8.77 -2.89 -13.66
CA ILE A 417 -7.90 -2.55 -14.79
C ILE A 417 -6.44 -2.83 -14.45
N VAL A 418 -5.98 -2.39 -13.27
CA VAL A 418 -4.63 -2.63 -12.78
C VAL A 418 -4.34 -4.15 -12.65
N ARG A 419 -5.31 -4.95 -12.20
CA ARG A 419 -5.19 -6.43 -12.17
C ARG A 419 -5.09 -7.05 -13.56
N LEU A 420 -5.84 -6.55 -14.55
CA LEU A 420 -5.73 -7.03 -15.93
C LEU A 420 -4.36 -6.71 -16.55
N LEU A 421 -3.84 -5.50 -16.27
CA LEU A 421 -2.49 -5.10 -16.68
C LEU A 421 -1.41 -5.95 -16.03
N ALA A 422 -1.57 -6.32 -14.76
CA ALA A 422 -0.59 -7.07 -13.99
C ALA A 422 -0.26 -8.44 -14.59
N VAL A 423 -1.21 -9.09 -15.26
CA VAL A 423 -0.99 -10.38 -15.95
C VAL A 423 0.05 -10.26 -17.07
N HIS A 424 0.26 -9.05 -17.61
CA HIS A 424 1.25 -8.78 -18.66
C HIS A 424 2.63 -8.37 -18.10
N VAL A 425 2.78 -8.17 -16.79
CA VAL A 425 4.06 -7.82 -16.14
C VAL A 425 4.82 -9.10 -15.80
N ASP A 426 5.63 -9.62 -16.70
CA ASP A 426 6.37 -10.87 -16.43
C ASP A 426 7.78 -10.60 -15.86
N PRO A 427 8.06 -10.65 -14.54
CA PRO A 427 9.41 -10.40 -14.01
C PRO A 427 10.41 -11.53 -14.31
N ARG A 428 9.96 -12.65 -14.91
CA ARG A 428 10.81 -13.83 -15.12
C ARG A 428 11.86 -13.55 -16.18
N SER A 429 12.99 -14.26 -16.08
CA SER A 429 14.03 -14.19 -17.10
C SER A 429 13.53 -14.71 -18.44
N GLU A 430 13.98 -14.11 -19.54
CA GLU A 430 13.58 -14.47 -20.91
C GLU A 430 13.70 -15.98 -21.19
N ARG A 431 14.74 -16.63 -20.63
CA ARG A 431 14.92 -18.09 -20.72
C ARG A 431 13.77 -18.86 -20.05
N ARG A 432 13.32 -18.41 -18.87
CA ARG A 432 12.19 -19.01 -18.16
C ARG A 432 10.88 -18.65 -18.83
N ARG A 433 10.70 -17.40 -19.29
CA ARG A 433 9.53 -17.00 -20.10
C ARG A 433 9.32 -17.93 -21.28
N ARG A 434 10.37 -18.23 -22.06
CA ARG A 434 10.30 -19.15 -23.20
C ARG A 434 9.98 -20.59 -22.80
N ARG A 435 10.45 -21.04 -21.64
CA ARG A 435 10.23 -22.41 -21.13
C ARG A 435 8.82 -22.59 -20.54
N ASP A 436 8.37 -21.59 -19.81
CA ASP A 436 7.15 -21.62 -18.99
C ASP A 436 5.97 -20.92 -19.68
N ASN A 437 6.14 -20.42 -20.93
CA ASN A 437 5.03 -19.89 -21.72
C ASN A 437 4.05 -21.02 -22.08
N ARG A 438 3.14 -21.31 -21.15
CA ARG A 438 2.10 -22.33 -21.29
C ARG A 438 0.92 -21.82 -22.12
N LEU A 439 0.82 -20.51 -22.34
CA LEU A 439 -0.26 -19.90 -23.10
C LEU A 439 0.07 -19.88 -24.59
N SER A 440 -0.89 -20.35 -25.41
CA SER A 440 -0.84 -20.17 -26.86
C SER A 440 -0.84 -18.68 -27.20
N ALA A 441 -0.17 -18.30 -28.31
CA ALA A 441 -0.21 -16.94 -28.83
C ALA A 441 -1.65 -16.42 -29.00
N LYS A 442 -2.60 -17.30 -29.34
CA LYS A 442 -4.03 -16.97 -29.41
C LYS A 442 -4.60 -16.55 -28.06
N SER A 443 -4.27 -17.26 -26.99
CA SER A 443 -4.73 -16.94 -25.63
C SER A 443 -4.14 -15.62 -25.13
N GLN A 444 -2.86 -15.36 -25.42
CA GLN A 444 -2.22 -14.08 -25.08
C GLN A 444 -2.87 -12.91 -25.84
N ALA A 445 -3.18 -13.09 -27.13
CA ALA A 445 -3.88 -12.08 -27.92
C ALA A 445 -5.29 -11.78 -27.36
N LEU A 446 -6.02 -12.81 -26.91
CA LEU A 446 -7.32 -12.64 -26.27
C LEU A 446 -7.22 -11.87 -24.95
N LEU A 447 -6.24 -12.20 -24.09
CA LEU A 447 -6.02 -11.48 -22.83
C LEU A 447 -5.69 -10.00 -23.08
N ARG A 448 -4.84 -9.72 -24.09
CA ARG A 448 -4.53 -8.34 -24.49
C ARG A 448 -5.76 -7.62 -25.02
N ALA A 449 -6.56 -8.27 -25.87
CA ALA A 449 -7.79 -7.69 -26.39
C ALA A 449 -8.76 -7.33 -25.26
N ALA A 450 -8.98 -8.22 -24.28
CA ALA A 450 -9.83 -7.96 -23.12
C ALA A 450 -9.30 -6.80 -22.26
N THR A 451 -7.97 -6.74 -22.05
CA THR A 451 -7.32 -5.63 -21.32
C THR A 451 -7.52 -4.30 -22.04
N LEU A 452 -7.36 -4.29 -23.37
CA LEU A 452 -7.52 -3.11 -24.20
C LEU A 452 -8.97 -2.63 -24.28
N GLU A 453 -9.93 -3.56 -24.32
CA GLU A 453 -11.34 -3.21 -24.27
C GLU A 453 -11.67 -2.48 -22.97
N ARG A 454 -11.17 -2.95 -21.83
CA ARG A 454 -11.42 -2.27 -20.54
C ARG A 454 -10.71 -0.92 -20.44
N LEU A 455 -9.48 -0.78 -20.95
CA LEU A 455 -8.74 0.49 -20.96
C LEU A 455 -9.35 1.55 -21.89
N LEU A 456 -9.95 1.12 -22.99
CA LEU A 456 -10.50 2.04 -24.00
C LEU A 456 -11.99 2.30 -23.83
N HIS A 457 -12.64 1.67 -22.85
CA HIS A 457 -14.04 1.90 -22.56
C HIS A 457 -14.22 3.26 -21.88
N ASP A 458 -15.03 4.15 -22.48
CA ASP A 458 -15.50 5.35 -21.79
C ASP A 458 -16.73 4.96 -20.97
N ASP A 459 -16.60 4.94 -19.64
CA ASP A 459 -17.74 4.79 -18.71
C ASP A 459 -18.67 6.04 -18.71
N GLY A 460 -18.44 6.99 -19.63
CA GLY A 460 -19.19 8.25 -19.80
C GLY A 460 -20.43 8.17 -20.68
N ASP A 461 -20.72 7.02 -21.29
CA ASP A 461 -22.02 6.73 -21.91
C ASP A 461 -22.82 5.86 -20.94
N ASP A 462 -23.70 6.51 -20.17
CA ASP A 462 -24.79 5.94 -19.38
C ASP A 462 -24.46 4.75 -18.45
N ALA A 463 -24.65 4.95 -17.14
CA ALA A 463 -24.89 3.87 -16.18
C ALA A 463 -26.17 3.02 -16.51
N ALA A 464 -26.93 3.42 -17.53
CA ALA A 464 -28.01 2.65 -18.15
C ALA A 464 -27.56 1.78 -19.34
N ALA A 465 -26.38 2.03 -19.90
CA ALA A 465 -25.69 1.18 -20.87
C ALA A 465 -24.77 0.19 -20.12
N ASN A 466 -25.37 -0.53 -19.17
CA ASN A 466 -24.85 -1.81 -18.75
C ASN A 466 -24.43 -2.58 -20.02
N VAL A 467 -23.16 -2.97 -20.14
CA VAL A 467 -22.66 -3.92 -21.16
C VAL A 467 -23.46 -5.24 -21.12
N PHE A 468 -24.29 -5.42 -20.10
CA PHE A 468 -25.27 -6.48 -19.88
C PHE A 468 -26.68 -6.26 -20.48
N SER A 469 -26.96 -5.13 -21.15
CA SER A 469 -28.25 -4.89 -21.80
C SER A 469 -28.12 -5.09 -23.30
N LEU A 470 -28.11 -6.35 -23.74
CA LEU A 470 -28.49 -6.64 -25.12
C LEU A 470 -29.88 -6.04 -25.36
N ARG A 471 -29.96 -5.04 -26.26
CA ARG A 471 -31.22 -4.41 -26.64
C ARG A 471 -32.23 -5.53 -26.94
N THR A 472 -33.29 -5.62 -26.14
CA THR A 472 -34.27 -6.70 -26.26
C THR A 472 -35.54 -6.16 -26.91
N ILE A 473 -35.88 -6.70 -28.07
CA ILE A 473 -37.11 -6.38 -28.79
C ILE A 473 -38.15 -7.43 -28.40
N ALA A 474 -39.16 -7.01 -27.65
CA ALA A 474 -40.32 -7.85 -27.38
C ALA A 474 -41.22 -7.89 -28.62
N MET A 475 -41.63 -9.09 -29.02
CA MET A 475 -42.48 -9.30 -30.18
C MET A 475 -43.58 -10.30 -29.84
N ALA A 476 -44.83 -9.98 -30.14
CA ALA A 476 -45.92 -10.90 -29.88
C ALA A 476 -45.86 -12.10 -30.84
N THR A 477 -46.30 -13.27 -30.36
CA THR A 477 -46.44 -14.50 -31.15
C THR A 477 -47.20 -14.32 -32.46
N ARG A 478 -48.25 -13.49 -32.47
CA ARG A 478 -48.99 -13.15 -33.69
C ARG A 478 -48.09 -12.45 -34.73
N ASP A 479 -47.25 -11.53 -34.28
CA ASP A 479 -46.39 -10.72 -35.14
C ASP A 479 -45.26 -11.58 -35.69
N PHE A 480 -44.70 -12.47 -34.86
CA PHE A 480 -43.74 -13.49 -35.29
C PHE A 480 -44.31 -14.41 -36.38
N SER A 481 -45.53 -14.92 -36.17
CA SER A 481 -46.18 -15.83 -37.13
C SER A 481 -46.52 -15.15 -38.45
N SER A 482 -46.83 -13.85 -38.43
CA SER A 482 -47.21 -13.09 -39.62
C SER A 482 -46.01 -12.70 -40.50
N ASN A 483 -44.83 -12.48 -39.90
CA ASN A 483 -43.64 -12.07 -40.62
C ASN A 483 -42.36 -12.53 -39.90
N PRO A 484 -41.98 -13.81 -40.03
CA PRO A 484 -40.80 -14.36 -39.39
C PRO A 484 -39.50 -13.73 -39.92
N SER A 485 -39.49 -13.25 -41.16
CA SER A 485 -38.33 -12.57 -41.75
C SER A 485 -37.99 -11.25 -41.06
N LYS A 486 -38.99 -10.53 -40.55
CA LYS A 486 -38.77 -9.30 -39.75
C LYS A 486 -38.07 -9.63 -38.44
N ALA A 487 -38.47 -10.72 -37.78
CA ALA A 487 -37.83 -11.19 -36.56
C ALA A 487 -36.37 -11.58 -36.76
N LEU A 488 -36.06 -12.25 -37.87
CA LEU A 488 -34.69 -12.65 -38.21
C LEU A 488 -33.79 -11.44 -38.53
N ARG A 489 -34.33 -10.40 -39.17
CA ARG A 489 -33.58 -9.15 -39.39
C ARG A 489 -33.28 -8.43 -38.07
N HIS A 490 -34.28 -8.35 -37.19
CA HIS A 490 -34.09 -7.77 -35.85
C HIS A 490 -33.11 -8.58 -34.99
N ALA A 491 -33.11 -9.92 -35.12
CA ALA A 491 -32.20 -10.80 -34.41
C ALA A 491 -30.72 -10.63 -34.81
N GLY A 492 -30.42 -9.93 -35.91
CA GLY A 492 -29.06 -9.56 -36.30
C GLY A 492 -28.53 -8.29 -35.60
N GLU A 493 -29.40 -7.51 -34.95
CA GLU A 493 -29.05 -6.24 -34.29
C GLU A 493 -29.40 -6.24 -32.79
N ALA A 494 -30.30 -7.12 -32.34
CA ALA A 494 -30.88 -7.12 -31.00
C ALA A 494 -31.45 -8.51 -30.63
N LEU A 495 -31.57 -8.82 -29.34
CA LEU A 495 -32.27 -10.03 -28.89
C LEU A 495 -33.76 -9.90 -29.17
N VAL A 496 -34.38 -10.90 -29.82
CA VAL A 496 -35.82 -10.88 -30.07
C VAL A 496 -36.52 -11.85 -29.14
N MET A 497 -37.27 -11.29 -28.18
CA MET A 497 -38.05 -12.06 -27.20
C MET A 497 -39.48 -12.23 -27.70
N VAL A 498 -39.85 -13.46 -28.06
CA VAL A 498 -41.20 -13.79 -28.51
C VAL A 498 -42.09 -14.01 -27.29
N THR A 499 -43.19 -13.26 -27.20
CA THR A 499 -44.12 -13.32 -26.07
C THR A 499 -45.51 -13.83 -26.48
N LYS A 500 -46.14 -14.59 -25.60
CA LYS A 500 -47.55 -15.01 -25.68
C LYS A 500 -48.24 -14.61 -24.39
N TYR A 501 -49.29 -13.81 -24.46
CA TYR A 501 -49.95 -13.21 -23.28
C TYR A 501 -48.95 -12.51 -22.34
N ASN A 502 -48.03 -11.73 -22.91
CA ASN A 502 -46.98 -11.03 -22.19
C ASN A 502 -45.99 -11.93 -21.41
N ARG A 503 -45.98 -13.25 -21.68
CA ARG A 503 -44.98 -14.18 -21.14
C ARG A 503 -43.97 -14.58 -22.23
N PRO A 504 -42.67 -14.57 -21.94
CA PRO A 504 -41.66 -15.00 -22.90
C PRO A 504 -41.78 -16.51 -23.16
N ILE A 505 -41.77 -16.91 -24.42
CA ILE A 505 -41.85 -18.31 -24.83
C ILE A 505 -40.68 -18.76 -25.71
N ALA A 506 -39.99 -17.82 -26.36
CA ALA A 506 -38.80 -18.09 -27.15
C ALA A 506 -37.92 -16.83 -27.23
N LEU A 507 -36.62 -17.05 -27.40
CA LEU A 507 -35.62 -16.01 -27.59
C LEU A 507 -34.86 -16.33 -28.88
N LEU A 508 -34.81 -15.37 -29.80
CA LEU A 508 -33.97 -15.46 -30.99
C LEU A 508 -32.70 -14.65 -30.76
N VAL A 509 -31.56 -15.29 -31.05
CA VAL A 509 -30.22 -14.75 -30.86
C VAL A 509 -29.42 -15.04 -32.13
N SER A 510 -28.58 -14.10 -32.56
CA SER A 510 -27.64 -14.36 -33.66
C SER A 510 -26.62 -15.42 -33.25
N ILE A 511 -26.00 -16.10 -34.22
CA ILE A 511 -24.94 -17.08 -33.92
C ILE A 511 -23.75 -16.41 -33.25
N ASP A 512 -23.42 -15.18 -33.66
CA ASP A 512 -22.31 -14.42 -33.10
C ASP A 512 -22.58 -14.00 -31.65
N ASP A 513 -23.79 -13.52 -31.36
CA ASP A 513 -24.21 -13.19 -29.98
C ASP A 513 -24.36 -14.44 -29.11
N TRP A 514 -24.80 -15.56 -29.70
CA TRP A 514 -24.86 -16.85 -29.00
C TRP A 514 -23.46 -17.35 -28.65
N ASN A 515 -22.51 -17.24 -29.57
CA ASN A 515 -21.10 -17.60 -29.32
C ASN A 515 -20.45 -16.66 -28.30
N ARG A 516 -20.80 -15.37 -28.33
CA ARG A 516 -20.41 -14.38 -27.32
C ARG A 516 -20.98 -14.74 -25.96
N LEU A 517 -22.29 -14.98 -25.85
CA LEU A 517 -22.95 -15.40 -24.60
C LEU A 517 -22.40 -16.72 -24.07
N LEU A 518 -22.11 -17.68 -24.94
CA LEU A 518 -21.42 -18.92 -24.56
C LEU A 518 -19.99 -18.68 -24.09
N GLY A 519 -19.28 -17.75 -24.74
CA GLY A 519 -17.95 -17.29 -24.32
C GLY A 519 -18.00 -16.66 -22.94
N GLU A 520 -18.95 -15.76 -22.70
CA GLU A 520 -19.18 -15.06 -21.44
C GLU A 520 -19.68 -16.02 -20.33
N VAL A 521 -20.54 -16.99 -20.64
CA VAL A 521 -20.94 -18.06 -19.68
C VAL A 521 -19.78 -18.98 -19.38
N ARG A 522 -18.92 -19.27 -20.36
CA ARG A 522 -17.67 -20.01 -20.13
C ARG A 522 -16.66 -19.19 -19.35
N GLU A 523 -16.60 -17.88 -19.54
CA GLU A 523 -15.75 -16.96 -18.78
C GLU A 523 -16.28 -16.73 -17.38
N THR A 524 -17.58 -16.58 -17.15
CA THR A 524 -18.18 -16.56 -15.80
C THR A 524 -18.13 -17.93 -15.14
N SER A 525 -18.18 -19.03 -15.91
CA SER A 525 -17.93 -20.38 -15.38
C SER A 525 -16.45 -20.60 -15.13
N LEU A 526 -15.53 -20.03 -15.91
CA LEU A 526 -14.09 -20.04 -15.66
C LEU A 526 -13.73 -19.12 -14.51
N THR A 527 -14.44 -18.01 -14.32
CA THR A 527 -14.32 -17.08 -13.20
C THR A 527 -14.86 -17.78 -11.94
N ARG A 528 -16.01 -18.46 -12.02
CA ARG A 528 -16.52 -19.33 -10.95
C ARG A 528 -15.64 -20.54 -10.69
N LEU A 529 -15.02 -21.15 -11.70
CA LEU A 529 -14.08 -22.27 -11.56
C LEU A 529 -12.69 -21.80 -11.09
N THR A 530 -12.26 -20.57 -11.39
CA THR A 530 -11.06 -19.98 -10.77
C THR A 530 -11.35 -19.55 -9.34
N PHE A 531 -12.57 -19.10 -9.03
CA PHE A 531 -13.04 -18.93 -7.65
C PHE A 531 -13.19 -20.28 -6.92
N ASP A 532 -13.72 -21.33 -7.54
CA ASP A 532 -13.93 -22.64 -6.91
C ASP A 532 -12.61 -23.43 -6.81
N CYS A 533 -11.68 -23.30 -7.76
CA CYS A 533 -10.31 -23.81 -7.63
C CYS A 533 -9.49 -22.98 -6.63
N ALA A 534 -9.86 -21.72 -6.36
CA ALA A 534 -9.29 -20.92 -5.28
C ALA A 534 -9.99 -21.14 -3.91
N MET A 535 -11.17 -21.76 -3.87
CA MET A 535 -12.00 -21.92 -2.65
C MET A 535 -12.29 -23.38 -2.27
N THR A 536 -11.85 -24.39 -3.03
CA THR A 536 -11.87 -25.78 -2.55
C THR A 536 -10.52 -26.19 -1.96
N PRO A 537 -10.47 -26.63 -0.70
CA PRO A 537 -9.24 -27.10 -0.06
C PRO A 537 -8.89 -28.47 -0.66
N GLN A 538 -7.97 -28.52 -1.62
CA GLN A 538 -7.38 -29.78 -2.00
C GLN A 538 -6.41 -30.25 -0.90
N GLY A 539 -6.94 -31.11 -0.03
CA GLY A 539 -6.23 -32.30 0.44
C GLY A 539 -5.37 -32.11 1.69
N THR A 540 -6.00 -32.34 2.84
CA THR A 540 -5.47 -33.16 3.95
C THR A 540 -4.06 -33.72 3.73
N ARG A 541 -3.04 -33.05 4.28
CA ARG A 541 -1.82 -33.75 4.69
C ARG A 541 -2.12 -34.44 6.00
N ALA A 542 -2.14 -35.77 5.95
CA ALA A 542 -2.33 -36.63 7.10
C ALA A 542 -1.38 -36.22 8.24
N VAL A 543 -1.98 -35.97 9.39
CA VAL A 543 -1.33 -36.00 10.70
C VAL A 543 -0.78 -37.41 10.88
N GLY A 544 0.54 -37.55 10.76
CA GLY A 544 1.27 -38.72 11.23
C GLY A 544 1.68 -38.51 12.68
N LEU A 545 0.73 -38.66 13.60
CA LEU A 545 1.01 -38.99 14.99
C LEU A 545 0.85 -40.50 15.15
N SER A 546 1.95 -41.21 15.31
CA SER A 546 2.04 -42.44 16.12
C SER A 546 3.51 -42.58 16.53
N GLU A 547 3.84 -42.16 17.74
CA GLU A 547 3.90 -43.01 18.94
C GLU A 547 5.28 -43.64 19.15
N SER A 548 5.84 -43.26 20.28
CA SER A 548 6.98 -43.83 20.98
C SER A 548 6.77 -45.29 21.36
N SER A 549 7.77 -46.15 21.10
CA SER A 549 8.43 -47.02 22.09
C SER A 549 9.25 -48.14 21.44
N LEU A 550 10.31 -48.55 22.14
CA LEU A 550 11.13 -49.77 22.01
C LEU A 550 12.36 -49.71 21.08
N ALA A 551 13.46 -49.15 21.60
CA ALA A 551 14.70 -49.88 21.97
C ALA A 551 15.77 -48.88 22.43
#